data_AF-A0A432K0M6-F1
#
_entry.id   AF-A0A432K0M6-F1
#
_cell.length_a   1.000
_cell.length_b   1.000
_cell.length_c   1.000
_cell.angle_alpha   90.00
_cell.angle_beta   90.00
_cell.angle_gamma   90.00
#
_symmetry.space_group_name_H-M   'P 1'
#
loop_
_entity.id
_entity.type
_entity.pdbx_description
1 polymer ?
#
loop_
_entity_poly.entity_id
_entity_poly.type
_entity_poly.pdbx_seq_one_letter_code
_entity_poly.pdbx_strand_id
1 'polypeptide(L)' 'MVIEKDLVETDAVTAVAEETAESACKHHWVIETANGPVSWGECQICHEGKEFQNSITDGDRDY' A
#
# COMPACT_ATOMS: atom_id res chain seq x y z
N MET A 1 -22.61 20.61 -34.38
CA MET A 1 -22.03 19.26 -34.20
C MET A 1 -20.55 19.43 -34.46
N VAL A 2 -19.68 19.47 -33.46
CA VAL A 2 -19.34 18.32 -32.61
C VAL A 2 -19.00 18.79 -31.19
N ILE A 3 -19.62 18.13 -30.21
CA ILE A 3 -19.32 18.22 -28.78
C ILE A 3 -18.59 16.93 -28.47
N GLU A 4 -17.26 16.96 -28.43
CA GLU A 4 -16.45 15.80 -28.08
C GLU A 4 -15.17 16.29 -27.40
N LYS A 5 -15.06 16.12 -26.08
CA LYS A 5 -13.94 15.43 -25.43
C LYS A 5 -14.16 15.44 -23.91
N ASP A 6 -14.97 14.51 -23.46
CA ASP A 6 -15.00 14.05 -22.07
C ASP A 6 -13.59 13.54 -21.70
N LEU A 7 -12.97 14.17 -20.71
CA LEU A 7 -11.83 13.62 -19.97
C LEU A 7 -12.20 13.67 -18.49
N VAL A 8 -12.94 12.63 -18.10
CA VAL A 8 -13.13 12.24 -16.70
C VAL A 8 -11.86 11.52 -16.25
N GLU A 9 -11.00 12.27 -15.60
CA GLU A 9 -9.83 11.83 -14.85
C GLU A 9 -10.16 12.09 -13.37
N THR A 10 -10.08 11.20 -12.39
CA THR A 10 -9.49 9.87 -12.28
C THR A 10 -10.14 9.17 -11.09
N ASP A 11 -10.50 7.90 -11.29
CA ASP A 11 -10.39 6.76 -10.39
C ASP A 11 -10.52 7.01 -8.87
N ALA A 12 -11.72 6.70 -8.37
CA ALA A 12 -11.98 6.50 -6.96
C ALA A 12 -11.34 5.19 -6.49
N VAL A 13 -10.11 5.25 -5.95
CA VAL A 13 -9.57 4.13 -5.18
C VAL A 13 -10.24 4.11 -3.81
N THR A 14 -11.38 3.43 -3.75
CA THR A 14 -12.03 3.08 -2.49
C THR A 14 -11.22 1.95 -1.89
N ALA A 15 -10.32 2.28 -0.95
CA ALA A 15 -9.67 1.30 -0.10
C ALA A 15 -10.74 0.69 0.82
N VAL A 16 -11.33 -0.42 0.38
CA VAL A 16 -12.12 -1.31 1.22
C VAL A 16 -11.13 -2.06 2.12
N ALA A 17 -10.82 -1.48 3.27
CA ALA A 17 -10.10 -2.18 4.32
C ALA A 17 -11.09 -3.13 5.00
N GLU A 18 -11.16 -4.37 4.51
CA GLU A 18 -11.92 -5.45 5.13
C GLU A 18 -11.27 -5.80 6.48
N GLU A 19 -11.85 -5.25 7.54
CA GLU A 19 -11.62 -5.54 8.94
C GLU A 19 -11.93 -7.02 9.28
N THR A 20 -11.04 -7.94 8.89
CA THR A 20 -11.24 -9.37 9.19
C THR A 20 -10.40 -9.82 10.39
N ALA A 21 -11.10 -9.82 11.54
CA ALA A 21 -11.04 -10.81 12.61
C ALA A 21 -9.72 -11.02 13.38
N GLU A 22 -9.62 -10.31 14.52
CA GLU A 22 -9.45 -10.79 15.92
C GLU A 22 -8.66 -12.09 16.24
N SER A 23 -7.73 -12.50 15.39
CA SER A 23 -6.66 -13.42 15.71
C SER A 23 -5.35 -12.71 15.37
N ALA A 24 -4.35 -12.73 16.26
CA ALA A 24 -3.09 -12.05 16.02
C ALA A 24 -2.48 -12.55 14.70
N CYS A 25 -2.69 -11.78 13.63
CA CYS A 25 -2.27 -12.17 12.30
C CYS A 25 -0.76 -12.23 12.29
N LYS A 26 -0.20 -13.39 11.94
CA LYS A 26 1.25 -13.51 11.70
C LYS A 26 1.53 -12.98 10.31
N HIS A 27 1.51 -11.65 10.18
CA HIS A 27 1.50 -11.00 8.88
C HIS A 27 2.66 -11.49 8.00
N HIS A 28 2.31 -12.19 6.93
CA HIS A 28 3.22 -12.47 5.83
C HIS A 28 3.08 -11.34 4.82
N TRP A 29 4.02 -10.39 4.87
CA TRP A 29 4.03 -9.23 3.99
C TRP A 29 4.62 -9.58 2.63
N VAL A 30 3.85 -9.32 1.57
CA VAL A 30 4.33 -9.35 0.19
C VAL A 30 4.52 -7.90 -0.25
N ILE A 31 5.78 -7.51 -0.40
CA ILE A 31 6.19 -6.14 -0.74
C ILE A 31 6.46 -6.07 -2.24
N GLU A 32 5.95 -5.03 -2.89
CA GLU A 32 6.18 -4.82 -4.32
C GLU A 32 7.63 -4.44 -4.64
N THR A 33 7.95 -4.41 -5.94
CA THR A 33 9.29 -3.99 -6.40
C THR A 33 9.57 -2.57 -5.92
N ALA A 34 10.78 -2.32 -5.44
CA ALA A 34 11.20 -1.01 -4.95
C ALA A 34 11.12 0.06 -6.06
N ASN A 35 10.09 0.90 -5.99
CA ASN A 35 9.86 2.04 -6.90
C ASN A 35 10.16 3.39 -6.23
N GLY A 36 11.11 3.42 -5.28
CA GLY A 36 11.47 4.65 -4.56
C GLY A 36 11.93 4.41 -3.13
N PRO A 37 11.88 5.45 -2.25
CA PRO A 37 12.27 5.33 -0.85
C PRO A 37 11.29 4.49 -0.02
N VAL A 38 10.05 4.33 -0.49
CA VAL A 38 9.00 3.50 0.11
C VAL A 38 8.45 2.53 -0.91
N SER A 39 8.03 1.37 -0.43
CA SER A 39 7.29 0.35 -1.17
C SER A 39 5.98 0.03 -0.45
N TRP A 40 4.96 -0.34 -1.21
CA TRP A 40 3.73 -0.87 -0.65
C TRP A 40 3.88 -2.36 -0.37
N GLY A 41 3.34 -2.82 0.76
CA GLY A 41 3.24 -4.23 1.08
C GLY A 41 1.83 -4.61 1.48
N GLU A 42 1.37 -5.76 0.99
CA GLU A 42 0.08 -6.34 1.37
C GLU A 42 0.30 -7.64 2.13
N CYS A 43 -0.46 -7.86 3.19
CA CYS A 43 -0.45 -9.12 3.91
C CYS A 43 -1.22 -10.19 3.13
N GLN A 44 -0.61 -11.34 2.83
CA GLN A 44 -1.29 -12.44 2.13
C GLN A 44 -2.38 -13.15 2.95
N ILE A 45 -2.51 -12.83 4.23
CA ILE A 45 -3.41 -13.53 5.15
C ILE A 45 -4.64 -12.67 5.43
N CYS A 46 -4.44 -11.40 5.78
CA CYS A 46 -5.53 -10.47 6.12
C CYS A 46 -5.71 -9.35 5.10
N HIS A 47 -4.91 -9.32 4.03
CA HIS A 47 -4.93 -8.28 2.99
C HIS A 47 -4.76 -6.86 3.52
N GLU A 48 -4.18 -6.70 4.71
CA GLU A 48 -3.80 -5.40 5.23
C GLU A 48 -2.68 -4.80 4.37
N GLY A 49 -2.81 -3.51 4.04
CA GLY A 49 -1.78 -2.75 3.33
C GLY A 49 -0.93 -1.92 4.30
N LYS A 50 0.39 -1.96 4.12
CA LYS A 50 1.34 -1.17 4.91
C LYS A 50 2.51 -0.68 4.05
N GLU A 51 2.97 0.53 4.33
CA GLU A 51 4.15 1.11 3.67
C GLU A 51 5.44 0.64 4.36
N PHE A 52 6.41 0.23 3.54
CA PHE A 52 7.73 -0.22 3.97
C PHE A 52 8.80 0.72 3.42
N GLN A 53 9.71 1.18 4.28
CA GLN A 53 10.85 1.97 3.85
C GLN A 53 11.92 1.06 3.24
N ASN A 54 12.35 1.38 2.02
CA ASN A 54 13.36 0.60 1.29
C ASN A 54 14.79 0.89 1.77
N SER A 55 14.98 2.00 2.49
CA SER A 55 16.27 2.43 3.01
C SER A 55 16.14 2.77 4.49
N ILE A 56 17.03 2.21 5.30
CA ILE A 56 17.26 2.67 6.67
C ILE A 56 18.21 3.88 6.61
N THR A 57 17.76 5.05 7.08
CA THR A 57 18.67 6.15 7.38
C THR A 57 19.30 5.85 8.74
N ASP A 58 20.63 5.94 8.83
CA ASP A 58 21.47 5.59 10.00
C ASP A 58 21.10 6.31 11.33
N GLY A 59 20.14 7.23 11.32
CA GLY A 59 19.73 8.04 12.47
C GLY A 59 18.81 7.37 13.50
N ASP A 60 18.33 6.15 13.28
CA ASP A 60 17.46 5.42 14.23
C ASP A 60 18.22 4.32 15.00
N ARG A 61 19.55 4.30 14.90
CA ARG A 61 20.42 3.38 15.63
C ARG A 61 20.70 3.91 17.05
N ASP A 62 19.66 4.08 17.85
CA ASP A 62 19.85 4.27 19.29
C ASP A 62 20.18 2.89 19.90
N TYR A 63 21.43 2.74 20.35
CA TYR A 63 22.01 1.51 20.90
C TYR A 63 21.62 1.31 22.36
#